data_AF-A0A3C0UF75-F1
#
_entry.id   AF-A0A3C0UF75-F1
#
_cell.length_a   1.000
_cell.length_b   1.000
_cell.length_c   1.000
_cell.angle_alpha   90.00
_cell.angle_beta   90.00
_cell.angle_gamma   90.00
#
_symmetry.space_group_name_H-M   'P 1'
#
loop_
_entity.id
_entity.type
_entity.pdbx_description
1 polymer ?
#
loop_
_entity_poly.entity_id
_entity_poly.type
_entity_poly.pdbx_seq_one_letter_code
_entity_poly.pdbx_strand_id
1 'polypeptide(L)' 'TPPWPTYEPLQIKFFKRLSSNGANGQVITTSNHVGTHLDGSLHFCTHGRDIASIPLTDLIGP' A
#
# COMPACT_ATOMS: atom_id res chain seq x y z
N THR A 1 -3.62 -7.26 -8.86
CA THR A 1 -4.32 -7.85 -7.71
C THR A 1 -5.76 -7.43 -7.74
N PRO A 2 -6.74 -8.33 -7.57
CA PRO A 2 -8.16 -7.95 -7.54
C PRO A 2 -8.45 -6.96 -6.39
N PRO A 3 -9.19 -5.86 -6.64
CA PRO A 3 -9.62 -4.93 -5.59
C PRO A 3 -10.87 -5.45 -4.87
N TRP A 4 -11.15 -4.90 -3.68
CA TRP A 4 -12.47 -5.03 -3.06
C TRP A 4 -13.52 -4.33 -3.94
N PRO A 5 -14.76 -4.83 -4.05
CA PRO A 5 -15.81 -4.13 -4.79
C PRO A 5 -15.95 -2.70 -4.31
N THR A 6 -15.96 -1.72 -5.23
CA THR A 6 -15.97 -0.25 -5.01
C THR A 6 -14.62 0.42 -4.69
N TYR A 7 -13.52 -0.33 -4.50
CA TYR A 7 -12.21 0.28 -4.26
C TYR A 7 -11.50 0.63 -5.56
N GLU A 8 -10.66 1.67 -5.50
CA GLU A 8 -9.74 1.99 -6.59
C GLU A 8 -8.82 0.78 -6.88
N PRO A 9 -8.77 0.27 -8.13
CA PRO A 9 -7.89 -0.83 -8.47
C PRO A 9 -6.42 -0.41 -8.42
N LEU A 10 -5.53 -1.37 -8.19
CA LEU A 10 -4.08 -1.16 -8.34
C LEU A 10 -3.76 -0.68 -9.78
N GLN A 11 -3.14 0.48 -9.88
CA GLN A 11 -2.67 1.05 -11.14
C GLN A 11 -1.15 1.27 -11.08
N ILE A 12 -0.45 0.84 -12.12
CA ILE A 12 1.01 1.02 -12.25
C ILE A 12 1.29 1.66 -13.61
N LYS A 13 1.88 2.85 -13.59
CA LYS A 13 2.26 3.59 -14.80
C LYS A 13 3.75 3.88 -14.80
N PHE A 14 4.43 3.49 -15.88
CA PHE A 14 5.80 3.95 -16.11
C PHE A 14 5.79 5.33 -16.74
N PHE A 15 6.39 6.30 -16.06
CA PHE A 15 6.63 7.65 -16.61
C PHE A 15 8.06 7.81 -17.16
N LYS A 16 8.96 6.87 -16.84
CA LYS A 16 10.29 6.71 -17.44
C LYS A 16 10.54 5.24 -17.73
N ARG A 17 11.22 4.95 -18.85
CA ARG A 17 11.64 3.60 -19.23
C ARG A 17 13.16 3.51 -19.29
N LEU A 18 13.71 2.37 -18.88
CA LEU A 18 15.15 2.12 -18.86
C LEU A 18 15.81 2.41 -20.21
N SER A 19 15.20 1.93 -21.30
CA SER A 19 15.74 2.08 -22.67
C SER A 19 15.90 3.54 -23.11
N SER A 20 14.98 4.42 -22.72
CA SER A 20 14.97 5.83 -23.15
C SER A 20 15.55 6.80 -22.12
N ASN A 21 15.65 6.41 -20.84
CA ASN A 21 15.96 7.32 -19.75
C ASN A 21 17.11 6.86 -18.85
N GLY A 22 17.66 5.66 -19.05
CA GLY A 22 18.70 5.09 -18.18
C GLY A 22 18.19 4.59 -16.82
N ALA A 23 16.88 4.72 -16.53
CA ALA A 23 16.22 4.17 -15.36
C ALA A 23 14.71 3.98 -15.60
N ASN A 24 14.09 3.09 -14.84
CA ASN A 24 12.63 2.95 -14.79
C ASN A 24 12.07 3.83 -13.66
N GLY A 25 11.04 4.61 -13.98
CA GLY A 25 10.28 5.39 -13.00
C GLY A 25 8.81 4.99 -13.08
N GLN A 26 8.24 4.62 -11.94
CA GLN A 26 6.83 4.23 -11.82
C GLN A 26 6.07 5.20 -10.91
N VAL A 27 4.81 5.44 -11.27
CA VAL A 27 3.78 5.91 -10.34
C VAL A 27 2.90 4.72 -10.04
N ILE A 28 2.70 4.44 -8.75
CA ILE A 28 1.83 3.37 -8.26
C ILE A 28 0.70 4.05 -7.49
N THR A 29 -0.53 3.80 -7.92
CA THR A 29 -1.75 4.27 -7.25
C THR A 29 -2.51 3.05 -6.77
N THR A 30 -2.83 3.02 -5.48
CA THR A 30 -3.50 1.87 -4.85
C THR A 30 -4.21 2.28 -3.57
N SER A 31 -5.25 1.54 -3.19
CA SER A 31 -5.68 1.44 -1.79
C SER A 31 -4.62 0.69 -0.97
N ASN A 32 -4.52 0.98 0.33
CA ASN A 32 -3.70 0.19 1.25
C ASN A 32 -4.26 -1.23 1.46
N HIS A 33 -5.57 -1.43 1.24
CA HIS A 33 -6.23 -2.72 1.28
C HIS A 33 -6.08 -3.45 -0.07
N VAL A 34 -4.84 -3.84 -0.37
CA VAL A 34 -4.48 -4.53 -1.62
C VAL A 34 -3.55 -5.71 -1.30
N GLY A 35 -3.90 -6.91 -1.77
CA GLY A 35 -3.09 -8.11 -1.53
C GLY A 35 -2.86 -8.40 -0.04
N THR A 36 -1.69 -8.94 0.30
CA THR A 36 -1.28 -9.10 1.71
C THR A 36 -0.95 -7.72 2.29
N HIS A 37 -1.70 -7.33 3.33
CA HIS A 37 -1.59 -6.02 3.97
C HIS A 37 -1.88 -6.13 5.48
N LEU A 38 -1.73 -5.00 6.19
CA LEU A 38 -2.03 -4.85 7.61
C LEU A 38 -2.97 -3.66 7.81
N ASP A 39 -4.00 -3.85 8.63
CA ASP A 39 -4.90 -2.77 9.03
C ASP A 39 -4.43 -2.12 10.33
N GLY A 40 -4.38 -0.79 10.33
CA GLY A 40 -4.27 0.00 11.57
C GLY A 40 -5.61 0.11 12.28
N SER A 41 -5.62 0.32 13.60
CA SER A 41 -6.86 0.47 14.39
C SER A 41 -7.74 1.61 13.88
N LEU A 42 -7.13 2.66 13.31
CA LEU A 42 -7.84 3.78 12.68
C LEU A 42 -8.80 3.36 11.56
N HIS A 43 -8.59 2.20 10.92
CA HIS A 43 -9.47 1.69 9.88
C HIS A 43 -10.90 1.44 10.38
N PHE A 44 -11.06 1.02 11.65
CA PHE A 44 -12.36 0.69 12.26
C PHE A 44 -12.72 1.55 13.47
N CYS A 45 -11.78 2.35 13.98
CA CYS A 45 -11.98 3.19 15.16
C CYS A 45 -11.37 4.58 14.91
N THR A 46 -12.21 5.62 14.83
CA THR A 46 -11.77 7.00 14.51
C THR A 46 -10.73 7.56 15.49
N HIS A 47 -10.71 7.10 16.73
CA HIS A 47 -9.72 7.49 17.75
C HIS A 47 -8.59 6.45 17.90
N GLY A 48 -8.54 5.45 17.01
CA GLY A 48 -7.53 4.41 16.99
C GLY A 48 -6.18 4.94 16.51
N ARG A 49 -5.11 4.19 16.84
CA ARG A 49 -3.75 4.47 16.35
C ARG A 49 -3.67 4.33 14.83
N ASP A 50 -2.88 5.21 14.20
CA ASP A 50 -2.51 5.05 12.80
C ASP A 50 -1.60 3.81 12.60
N ILE A 51 -1.42 3.40 11.35
CA ILE A 51 -0.63 2.20 11.02
C ILE A 51 0.85 2.34 11.39
N ALA A 52 1.41 3.56 11.30
CA ALA A 52 2.81 3.83 11.62
C ALA A 52 3.09 3.78 13.13
N SER A 53 2.06 3.96 13.95
CA SER A 53 2.11 3.93 15.41
C SER A 53 2.05 2.52 15.99
N ILE A 54 1.94 1.47 15.17
CA ILE A 54 2.02 0.07 15.61
C ILE A 54 3.50 -0.26 15.89
N PRO A 55 3.88 -0.64 17.13
CA PRO A 55 5.24 -1.09 17.41
C PRO A 55 5.59 -2.31 16.55
N LEU A 56 6.76 -2.29 15.91
CA LEU A 56 7.22 -3.43 15.08
C LEU A 56 7.36 -4.73 15.89
N THR A 57 7.56 -4.64 17.21
CA THR A 57 7.56 -5.79 18.13
C THR A 57 6.23 -6.54 18.16
N ASP A 58 5.11 -5.89 17.82
CA ASP A 58 3.79 -6.53 17.71
C ASP A 58 3.69 -7.37 16.42
N LEU A 59 4.54 -7.09 15.41
CA LEU A 59 4.43 -7.61 14.04
C LEU A 59 5.53 -8.63 13.69
N ILE A 60 6.42 -8.93 14.63
CA ILE A 60 7.57 -9.81 14.43
C ILE A 60 7.65 -10.78 15.63
N GLY A 61 7.74 -12.08 15.34
CA GLY A 61 7.91 -13.13 16.35
C GLY A 61 8.53 -14.41 15.77
N PRO A 62 8.93 -15.38 16.61
CA PRO A 62 9.46 -16.67 16.18
C PRO A 62 8.46 -17.56 15.44
#